data_AF-A0A540VWW2-F1
#
_entry.id   AF-A0A540VWW2-F1
#
_cell.length_a   1.000
_cell.length_b   1.000
_cell.length_c   1.000
_cell.angle_alpha   90.00
_cell.angle_beta   90.00
_cell.angle_gamma   90.00
#
_symmetry.space_group_name_H-M   'P 1'
#
loop_
_entity.id
_entity.type
_entity.pdbx_description
1 polymer ?
#
loop_
_entity_poly.entity_id
_entity_poly.type
_entity_poly.pdbx_seq_one_letter_code
_entity_poly.pdbx_strand_id
1 'polypeptide(L)'
;MRHPGRLLGLDHHHDRPVGAALLHLQAPGLDLTASGSVGPVPGPGTKRATIPPDLSLCHGDLGNLEPLLPAGGRWREAGLRQAAATLDELDRRGWVCGLPHGVHSPSLMVGVAGIGHGLLRLAAPDRVPSVLALQGPLTD
;
A
#
# COMPACT_ATOMS: atom_id res chain seq x y z
N MET A 1 14.82 18.19 -41.32
CA MET A 1 13.65 17.32 -41.01
C MET A 1 13.76 16.90 -39.55
N ARG A 2 12.91 17.45 -38.67
CA ARG A 2 12.86 17.15 -37.23
C ARG A 2 11.79 16.09 -36.99
N HIS A 3 12.10 15.04 -36.25
CA HIS A 3 11.14 14.17 -35.56
C HIS A 3 11.72 13.80 -34.17
N PRO A 4 10.87 13.54 -33.17
CA PRO A 4 10.90 14.29 -31.93
C PRO A 4 11.21 13.42 -30.70
N GLY A 5 11.66 14.09 -29.64
CA GLY A 5 11.19 13.80 -28.28
C GLY A 5 11.51 12.42 -27.73
N ARG A 6 12.80 12.11 -27.57
CA ARG A 6 13.25 11.19 -26.52
C ARG A 6 12.95 11.89 -25.17
N LEU A 7 11.70 11.77 -24.70
CA LEU A 7 11.36 12.14 -23.33
C LEU A 7 12.19 11.24 -22.43
N LEU A 8 13.07 11.91 -21.69
CA LEU A 8 13.85 11.42 -20.56
C LEU A 8 13.06 10.30 -19.86
N GLY A 9 13.50 9.06 -20.00
CA GLY A 9 13.10 8.01 -19.09
C GLY A 9 13.51 8.48 -17.72
N LEU A 10 12.53 8.79 -16.87
CA LEU A 10 12.78 9.00 -15.45
C LEU A 10 13.28 7.66 -14.94
N ASP A 11 14.60 7.60 -14.80
CA ASP A 11 15.33 6.46 -14.29
C ASP A 11 14.61 5.92 -13.05
N HIS A 12 14.18 4.66 -13.09
CA HIS A 12 13.53 3.95 -11.99
C HIS A 12 14.55 3.61 -10.88
N HIS A 13 15.51 4.52 -10.63
CA HIS A 13 16.70 4.29 -9.83
C HIS A 13 16.58 4.97 -8.46
N HIS A 14 15.64 4.49 -7.65
CA HIS A 14 15.54 4.59 -6.19
C HIS A 14 14.24 3.84 -5.85
N ASP A 15 14.25 2.63 -5.30
CA ASP A 15 14.68 2.32 -3.95
C ASP A 15 14.93 0.81 -3.78
N ARG A 16 15.90 0.45 -2.93
CA ARG A 16 15.95 -0.89 -2.34
C ARG A 16 14.82 -1.02 -1.30
N PRO A 17 14.29 -2.22 -1.03
CA PRO A 17 13.03 -2.39 -0.31
C PRO A 17 13.19 -2.07 1.18
N VAL A 18 13.03 -0.79 1.54
CA VAL A 18 13.00 -0.34 2.94
C VAL A 18 11.81 -0.97 3.69
N GLY A 19 10.73 -1.31 2.98
CA GLY A 19 9.49 -1.82 3.56
C GLY A 19 9.58 -3.24 4.14
N ALA A 20 10.19 -4.20 3.43
CA ALA A 20 10.21 -5.61 3.86
C ALA A 20 10.98 -5.80 5.18
N ALA A 21 12.11 -5.10 5.33
CA ALA A 21 12.90 -5.11 6.57
C ALA A 21 12.12 -4.53 7.77
N LEU A 22 11.26 -3.55 7.51
CA LEU A 22 10.47 -2.88 8.54
C LEU A 22 9.32 -3.75 9.05
N LEU A 23 8.69 -4.51 8.17
CA LEU A 23 7.62 -5.44 8.55
C LEU A 23 8.15 -6.61 9.38
N HIS A 24 9.38 -7.08 9.10
CA HIS A 24 10.05 -8.10 9.92
C HIS A 24 10.26 -7.65 11.37
N LEU A 25 10.48 -6.35 11.61
CA LEU A 25 10.61 -5.80 12.97
C LEU A 25 9.26 -5.80 13.73
N GLN A 26 8.14 -5.68 13.01
CA GLN A 26 6.80 -5.60 13.59
C GLN A 26 6.14 -6.97 13.83
N ALA A 27 6.72 -8.05 13.30
CA ALA A 27 6.16 -9.41 13.35
C ALA A 27 7.24 -10.51 13.43
N PRO A 28 8.10 -10.53 14.47
CA PRO A 28 9.13 -11.56 14.61
C PRO A 28 8.50 -12.95 14.75
N GLY A 29 8.91 -13.89 13.88
CA GLY A 29 8.48 -15.30 13.93
C GLY A 29 7.18 -15.63 13.20
N LEU A 30 6.50 -14.65 12.57
CA LEU A 30 5.36 -14.91 11.69
C LEU A 30 5.85 -15.26 10.28
N ASP A 31 5.45 -16.42 9.75
CA ASP A 31 5.71 -16.76 8.35
C ASP A 31 4.80 -15.92 7.44
N LEU A 32 5.38 -14.88 6.85
CA LEU A 32 4.71 -13.95 5.94
C LEU A 32 4.81 -14.40 4.47
N THR A 33 5.51 -15.51 4.17
CA THR A 33 5.71 -16.00 2.80
C THR A 33 4.48 -16.68 2.21
N ALA A 34 3.50 -17.03 3.06
CA ALA A 34 2.17 -17.45 2.63
C ALA A 34 1.37 -16.24 2.12
N SER A 35 1.73 -15.76 0.93
CA SER A 35 1.07 -14.67 0.20
C SER A 35 -0.33 -15.08 -0.24
N GLY A 36 -1.29 -14.99 0.67
CA GLY A 36 -2.67 -14.73 0.32
C GLY A 36 -2.91 -13.25 0.51
N SER A 37 -2.87 -12.44 -0.55
CA SER A 37 -3.47 -11.11 -0.49
C SER A 37 -4.91 -11.31 -0.01
N VAL A 38 -5.34 -10.60 1.03
CA VAL A 38 -6.77 -10.52 1.33
C VAL A 38 -7.37 -9.79 0.14
N GLY A 39 -7.82 -10.56 -0.85
CA GLY A 39 -8.52 -10.02 -1.99
C GLY A 39 -9.75 -9.26 -1.51
N PRO A 40 -10.31 -8.37 -2.34
CA PRO A 40 -11.52 -7.64 -1.99
C PRO A 40 -12.58 -8.59 -1.45
N VAL A 41 -13.20 -8.25 -0.31
CA VAL A 41 -14.33 -9.00 0.24
C VAL A 41 -15.38 -9.10 -0.87
N PRO A 42 -15.68 -10.29 -1.41
CA PRO A 42 -16.55 -10.38 -2.57
C PRO A 42 -17.97 -9.99 -2.15
N GLY A 43 -18.46 -8.88 -2.70
CA GLY A 43 -19.88 -8.56 -2.67
C GLY A 43 -20.68 -9.60 -3.48
N PRO A 44 -21.93 -9.90 -3.10
CA PRO A 44 -22.74 -10.87 -3.83
C PRO A 44 -22.89 -10.46 -5.31
N GLY A 45 -22.42 -11.30 -6.24
CA GLY A 45 -22.65 -11.17 -7.68
C GLY A 45 -21.47 -10.73 -8.56
N THR A 46 -20.25 -10.54 -8.04
CA THR A 46 -19.10 -10.15 -8.87
C THR A 46 -18.40 -11.37 -9.49
N LYS A 47 -18.35 -11.46 -10.83
CA LYS A 47 -17.46 -12.41 -11.53
C LYS A 47 -16.01 -12.00 -11.28
N ARG A 48 -15.10 -12.98 -11.12
CA ARG A 48 -13.66 -12.78 -10.89
C ARG A 48 -13.00 -12.10 -12.12
N ALA A 49 -13.18 -10.80 -12.26
CA ALA A 49 -12.25 -9.97 -13.01
C ALA A 49 -10.97 -9.85 -12.19
N THR A 50 -9.80 -10.00 -12.82
CA THR A 50 -8.54 -9.65 -12.17
C THR A 50 -8.53 -8.13 -12.07
N ILE A 51 -8.95 -7.60 -10.91
CA ILE A 51 -8.92 -6.17 -10.62
C ILE A 51 -7.42 -5.78 -10.61
N PRO A 52 -7.00 -4.73 -11.34
CA PRO A 52 -5.64 -4.22 -11.24
C PRO A 52 -5.28 -3.94 -9.78
N PRO A 53 -4.04 -4.20 -9.35
CA PRO A 53 -3.63 -3.89 -7.99
C PRO A 53 -3.84 -2.39 -7.72
N ASP A 54 -4.17 -2.04 -6.49
CA ASP A 54 -4.34 -0.66 -6.05
C ASP A 54 -3.76 -0.50 -4.66
N LEU A 55 -2.79 0.41 -4.50
CA LEU A 55 -2.15 0.71 -3.22
C LEU A 55 -2.81 1.92 -2.52
N SER A 56 -3.90 2.46 -3.05
CA SER A 56 -4.54 3.68 -2.52
C SER A 56 -5.13 3.53 -1.12
N LEU A 57 -5.36 4.67 -0.45
CA LEU A 57 -6.02 4.71 0.86
C LEU A 57 -7.55 4.57 0.76
N CYS A 58 -8.16 4.97 -0.36
CA CYS A 58 -9.61 4.98 -0.50
C CYS A 58 -10.21 3.59 -0.66
N HIS A 59 -9.56 2.72 -1.43
CA HIS A 59 -10.06 1.38 -1.75
C HIS A 59 -8.95 0.38 -2.11
N GLY A 60 -7.68 0.74 -1.87
CA GLY A 60 -6.53 -0.10 -2.10
C GLY A 60 -6.03 -0.81 -0.84
N ASP A 61 -4.92 -1.53 -1.00
CA ASP A 61 -4.37 -2.39 0.04
C ASP A 61 -3.96 -1.60 1.29
N LEU A 62 -3.33 -0.43 1.14
CA LEU A 62 -2.94 0.42 2.27
C LEU A 62 -4.14 0.95 3.07
N GLY A 63 -5.26 1.25 2.40
CA GLY A 63 -6.50 1.61 3.08
C GLY A 63 -7.11 0.45 3.87
N ASN A 64 -7.02 -0.76 3.34
CA ASN A 64 -7.53 -1.96 4.00
C ASN A 64 -6.71 -2.37 5.24
N LEU A 65 -5.42 -2.01 5.30
CA LEU A 65 -4.55 -2.30 6.45
C LEU A 65 -4.89 -1.50 7.70
N GLU A 66 -5.39 -0.27 7.52
CA GLU A 66 -5.70 0.68 8.59
C GLU A 66 -6.59 0.11 9.72
N PRO A 67 -7.71 -0.57 9.44
CA PRO A 67 -8.51 -1.20 10.48
C PRO A 67 -7.95 -2.54 10.98
N LEU A 68 -7.18 -3.28 10.16
CA LEU A 68 -6.75 -4.64 10.48
C LEU A 68 -5.63 -4.69 11.52
N LEU A 69 -4.63 -3.83 11.39
CA LEU A 69 -3.46 -3.80 12.27
C LEU A 69 -3.78 -3.46 13.74
N PRO A 70 -4.64 -2.46 14.06
CA PRO A 70 -5.02 -2.16 15.43
C PRO A 70 -6.06 -3.13 16.01
N ALA A 71 -6.81 -3.86 15.19
CA ALA A 71 -7.84 -4.81 15.67
C ALA A 71 -7.27 -6.01 16.46
N GLY A 72 -5.97 -6.29 16.33
CA GLY A 72 -5.28 -7.33 17.12
C GLY A 72 -5.62 -8.78 16.71
N GLY A 73 -4.98 -9.74 17.39
CA GLY A 73 -5.17 -11.18 17.18
C GLY A 73 -5.09 -11.60 15.70
N ARG A 74 -6.04 -12.43 15.26
CA ARG A 74 -6.11 -12.92 13.87
C ARG A 74 -6.19 -11.81 12.81
N TRP A 75 -6.75 -10.64 13.16
CA TRP A 75 -6.89 -9.52 12.23
C TRP A 75 -5.56 -8.82 12.00
N ARG A 76 -4.77 -8.65 13.08
CA ARG A 76 -3.41 -8.14 12.98
C ARG A 76 -2.54 -9.09 12.15
N GLU A 77 -2.63 -10.40 12.36
CA GLU A 77 -1.89 -11.37 11.54
C GLU A 77 -2.27 -11.31 10.06
N ALA A 78 -3.57 -11.19 9.76
CA ALA A 78 -4.04 -11.02 8.39
C ALA A 78 -3.55 -9.69 7.79
N GLY A 79 -3.57 -8.61 8.57
CA GLY A 79 -3.02 -7.31 8.19
C GLY A 79 -1.52 -7.38 7.91
N LEU A 80 -0.73 -8.09 8.74
CA LEU A 80 0.70 -8.25 8.52
C LEU A 80 1.01 -9.05 7.25
N ARG A 81 0.26 -10.13 6.97
CA ARG A 81 0.39 -10.88 5.70
C ARG A 81 0.02 -10.02 4.48
N GLN A 82 -1.06 -9.26 4.58
CA GLN A 82 -1.45 -8.31 3.53
C GLN A 82 -0.39 -7.23 3.34
N ALA A 83 0.19 -6.69 4.42
CA ALA A 83 1.24 -5.70 4.35
C ALA A 83 2.49 -6.25 3.65
N ALA A 84 2.87 -7.50 3.91
CA ALA A 84 3.97 -8.16 3.20
C ALA A 84 3.69 -8.22 1.69
N ALA A 85 2.52 -8.73 1.31
CA ALA A 85 2.11 -8.81 -0.09
C ALA A 85 2.03 -7.42 -0.77
N THR A 86 1.59 -6.39 -0.04
CA THR A 86 1.51 -5.00 -0.51
C THR A 86 2.91 -4.45 -0.82
N LEU A 87 3.89 -4.74 0.04
CA LEU A 87 5.28 -4.31 -0.13
C LEU A 87 5.95 -5.06 -1.29
N ASP A 88 5.74 -6.36 -1.42
CA ASP A 88 6.20 -7.14 -2.57
C ASP A 88 5.59 -6.61 -3.89
N GLU A 89 4.31 -6.19 -3.85
CA GLU A 89 3.64 -5.59 -5.00
C GLU A 89 4.22 -4.23 -5.38
N LEU A 90 4.49 -3.39 -4.38
CA LEU A 90 5.16 -2.10 -4.56
C LEU A 90 6.55 -2.28 -5.17
N ASP A 91 7.35 -3.23 -4.69
CA ASP A 91 8.68 -3.51 -5.24
C ASP A 91 8.60 -3.99 -6.70
N ARG A 92 7.57 -4.79 -7.02
CA ARG A 92 7.41 -5.39 -8.34
C ARG A 92 6.83 -4.45 -9.38
N ARG A 93 5.93 -3.54 -8.99
CA ARG A 93 5.15 -2.70 -9.93
C ARG A 93 5.31 -1.20 -9.72
N GLY A 94 5.97 -0.77 -8.65
CA GLY A 94 6.06 0.63 -8.27
C GLY A 94 4.72 1.19 -7.76
N TRP A 95 4.56 2.50 -7.89
CA TRP A 95 3.50 3.28 -7.25
C TRP A 95 2.13 3.14 -7.93
N VAL A 96 1.46 2.00 -7.76
CA VAL A 96 0.14 1.75 -8.39
C VAL A 96 -0.97 2.52 -7.67
N CYS A 97 -1.50 3.55 -8.33
CA CYS A 97 -2.57 4.43 -7.83
C CYS A 97 -3.97 3.91 -8.19
N GLY A 98 -4.98 4.30 -7.41
CA GLY A 98 -6.40 3.90 -7.58
C GLY A 98 -7.16 4.66 -8.66
N LEU A 99 -6.43 5.21 -9.66
CA LEU A 99 -7.01 5.92 -10.79
C LEU A 99 -7.00 5.04 -12.05
N PRO A 100 -8.03 5.15 -12.92
CA PRO A 100 -8.03 4.48 -14.20
C PRO A 100 -6.76 4.80 -15.01
N HIS A 101 -6.30 3.82 -15.79
CA HIS A 101 -5.14 3.94 -16.67
C HIS A 101 -3.79 4.19 -15.98
N GLY A 102 -3.71 4.03 -14.65
CA GLY A 102 -2.43 4.08 -13.93
C GLY A 102 -1.84 5.49 -13.84
N VAL A 103 -2.67 6.53 -13.89
CA VAL A 103 -2.20 7.91 -13.77
C VAL A 103 -1.72 8.18 -12.35
N HIS A 104 -0.46 8.63 -12.21
CA HIS A 104 0.05 9.13 -10.94
C HIS A 104 -0.60 10.47 -10.61
N SER A 105 -1.39 10.48 -9.55
CA SER A 105 -1.99 11.70 -8.97
C SER A 105 -1.30 12.02 -7.65
N PRO A 106 -1.03 13.29 -7.32
CA PRO A 106 -0.52 13.69 -6.01
C PRO A 106 -1.59 13.67 -4.90
N SER A 107 -2.81 13.18 -5.17
CA SER A 107 -3.90 13.16 -4.19
C SER A 107 -3.65 12.20 -3.02
N LEU A 108 -4.18 12.54 -1.84
CA LEU A 108 -4.11 11.69 -0.65
C LEU A 108 -4.90 10.39 -0.78
N MET A 109 -6.11 10.42 -1.35
CA MET A 109 -7.01 9.26 -1.27
C MET A 109 -6.73 8.19 -2.33
N VAL A 110 -6.39 8.61 -3.55
CA VAL A 110 -6.25 7.71 -4.72
C VAL A 110 -4.88 7.81 -5.39
N GLY A 111 -3.93 8.51 -4.76
CA GLY A 111 -2.67 8.91 -5.39
C GLY A 111 -1.43 8.62 -4.54
N VAL A 112 -0.26 9.03 -5.06
CA VAL A 112 1.06 8.72 -4.49
C VAL A 112 1.27 9.32 -3.09
N ALA A 113 0.63 10.45 -2.76
CA ALA A 113 0.67 11.01 -1.41
C ALA A 113 0.00 10.09 -0.39
N GLY A 114 -1.10 9.42 -0.80
CA GLY A 114 -1.75 8.39 -0.01
C GLY A 114 -0.88 7.17 0.22
N ILE A 115 -0.20 6.72 -0.85
CA ILE A 115 0.70 5.56 -0.77
C ILE A 115 1.85 5.85 0.20
N GLY A 116 2.51 7.01 0.05
CA GLY A 116 3.54 7.44 0.99
C GLY A 116 3.04 7.55 2.43
N HIS A 117 1.86 8.12 2.65
CA HIS A 117 1.26 8.21 3.99
C HIS A 117 0.99 6.82 4.59
N GLY A 118 0.39 5.90 3.83
CA GLY A 118 0.13 4.53 4.28
C GLY A 118 1.41 3.77 4.62
N LEU A 119 2.47 3.90 3.81
CA LEU A 119 3.78 3.30 4.10
C LEU A 119 4.41 3.87 5.38
N LEU A 120 4.29 5.18 5.61
CA LEU A 120 4.76 5.82 6.86
C LEU A 120 3.97 5.32 8.07
N ARG A 121 2.64 5.13 7.96
CA ARG A 121 1.82 4.53 9.04
C ARG A 121 2.19 3.08 9.30
N LEU A 122 2.41 2.29 8.26
CA LEU A 122 2.93 0.93 8.42
C LEU A 122 4.26 0.95 9.16
N ALA A 123 5.14 1.89 8.82
CA ALA A 123 6.47 1.95 9.41
C ALA A 123 6.50 2.39 10.87
N ALA A 124 5.71 3.40 11.20
CA ALA A 124 5.71 4.05 12.50
C ALA A 124 4.28 4.43 12.92
N PRO A 125 3.42 3.45 13.24
CA PRO A 125 2.01 3.70 13.52
C PRO A 125 1.77 4.64 14.70
N ASP A 126 2.71 4.67 15.66
CA ASP A 126 2.65 5.53 16.84
C ASP A 126 3.13 6.98 16.56
N ARG A 127 3.73 7.24 15.39
CA ARG A 127 4.28 8.56 15.01
C ARG A 127 3.54 9.20 13.84
N VAL A 128 2.64 8.47 13.19
CA VAL A 128 1.94 8.92 12.00
C VAL A 128 0.44 8.72 12.23
N PRO A 129 -0.36 9.78 12.46
CA PRO A 129 -1.79 9.65 12.73
C PRO A 129 -2.59 9.16 11.53
N SER A 130 -3.71 8.49 11.80
CA SER A 130 -4.61 7.85 10.83
C SER A 130 -5.52 8.90 10.25
N VAL A 131 -5.34 9.19 8.96
CA VAL A 131 -6.30 10.04 8.25
C VAL A 131 -7.63 9.34 8.05
N LEU A 132 -7.65 8.00 7.92
CA LEU A 132 -8.89 7.24 7.70
C LEU A 132 -9.73 7.10 8.98
N ALA A 133 -9.08 7.06 10.15
CA ALA A 133 -9.74 7.10 11.44
C ALA A 133 -9.88 8.53 12.01
N LEU A 134 -9.62 9.56 11.19
CA LEU A 134 -9.71 10.97 11.55
C LEU A 134 -8.92 11.34 12.82
N GLN A 135 -7.77 10.70 13.03
CA GLN A 135 -6.88 11.05 14.12
C GLN A 135 -6.26 12.43 13.86
N GLY A 136 -6.26 13.26 14.90
CA GLY A 136 -5.62 14.58 14.86
C GLY A 136 -4.09 14.50 14.88
N PRO A 137 -3.41 15.65 14.73
CA PRO A 137 -1.96 15.74 14.89
C PRO A 137 -1.51 15.20 16.25
N LEU A 138 -0.39 14.48 16.28
CA LEU A 138 0.24 14.09 17.53
C LEU A 138 0.82 15.35 18.20
N THR A 139 0.52 15.52 19.48
CA THR A 139 1.16 16.51 20.35
C THR A 139 2.30 15.82 21.10
N ASP A 140 3.46 16.46 21.11
CA ASP A 140 4.64 16.05 21.91
C ASP A 140 4.38 16.12 23.41
#